data_AF-A0A2N3FID0-F1
#
_entry.id   AF-A0A2N3FID0-F1
#
_cell.length_a   1.000
_cell.length_b   1.000
_cell.length_c   1.000
_cell.angle_alpha   90.00
_cell.angle_beta   90.00
_cell.angle_gamma   90.00
#
_symmetry.space_group_name_H-M   'P 1'
#
loop_
_entity.id
_entity.type
_entity.pdbx_description
1 polymer ?
#
loop_
_entity_poly.entity_id
_entity_poly.type
_entity_poly.pdbx_seq_one_letter_code
_entity_poly.pdbx_strand_id
1 'polypeptide(L)'
;MLLSRDGGPLKLMSALGWALTWALGAAIGVALGGYLTLVSGSGAPGQTALDPTTDLFVLPLVAFGIVLVVHLVGQTIAGFVRAHRASSPGDDRDQGE
;
A
#
# COMPACT_ATOMS: atom_id res chain seq x y z
N MET A 1 -14.51 -16.21 -9.21
CA MET A 1 -13.20 -16.38 -9.88
C MET A 1 -13.09 -15.29 -10.95
N LEU A 2 -12.50 -14.14 -10.63
CA LEU A 2 -12.41 -12.99 -11.54
C LEU A 2 -11.32 -13.28 -12.59
N LEU A 3 -11.76 -13.89 -13.69
CA LEU A 3 -10.95 -14.19 -14.87
C LEU A 3 -10.68 -12.89 -15.63
N SER A 4 -9.40 -12.60 -15.88
CA SER A 4 -9.02 -11.69 -16.96
C SER A 4 -9.47 -12.30 -18.29
N ARG A 5 -10.17 -11.53 -19.11
CA ARG A 5 -10.63 -11.92 -20.46
C ARG A 5 -9.47 -12.14 -21.45
N ASP A 6 -8.23 -11.91 -21.03
CA ASP A 6 -7.02 -11.84 -21.89
C ASP A 6 -5.94 -12.91 -21.63
N GLY A 7 -6.19 -13.97 -20.84
CA GLY A 7 -5.28 -15.13 -20.77
C GLY A 7 -3.87 -14.91 -20.17
N GLY A 8 -3.58 -13.77 -19.55
CA GLY A 8 -2.30 -13.50 -18.87
C GLY A 8 -2.33 -13.85 -17.35
N PRO A 9 -1.27 -14.44 -16.77
CA PRO A 9 -1.29 -14.91 -15.38
C PRO A 9 -1.20 -13.76 -14.35
N LEU A 10 -2.10 -13.78 -13.35
CA LEU A 10 -1.99 -13.29 -11.96
C LEU A 10 -1.20 -11.98 -11.70
N LYS A 11 -1.72 -10.81 -12.13
CA LYS A 11 -1.24 -9.51 -11.61
C LYS A 11 -1.61 -9.26 -10.14
N LEU A 12 -2.58 -9.99 -9.60
CA LEU A 12 -3.00 -9.86 -8.20
C LEU A 12 -1.88 -10.21 -7.21
N MET A 13 -1.13 -11.28 -7.49
CA MET A 13 -0.02 -11.70 -6.62
C MET A 13 1.13 -10.70 -6.64
N SER A 14 1.41 -10.11 -7.80
CA SER A 14 2.41 -9.04 -7.92
C SER A 14 1.96 -7.75 -7.22
N ALA A 15 0.69 -7.37 -7.38
CA ALA A 15 0.09 -6.22 -6.71
C ALA A 15 0.11 -6.38 -5.18
N LEU A 16 -0.28 -7.56 -4.69
CA LEU A 16 -0.24 -7.93 -3.28
C LEU A 16 1.20 -7.94 -2.76
N GLY A 17 2.13 -8.60 -3.47
CA GLY A 17 3.54 -8.63 -3.09
C GLY A 17 4.14 -7.23 -2.98
N TRP A 18 3.81 -6.34 -3.92
CA TRP A 18 4.22 -4.94 -3.87
C TRP A 18 3.63 -4.22 -2.66
N ALA A 19 2.32 -4.35 -2.43
CA ALA A 19 1.65 -3.71 -1.30
C ALA A 19 2.19 -4.21 0.06
N LEU A 20 2.51 -5.50 0.16
CA LEU A 20 3.13 -6.10 1.35
C LEU A 20 4.53 -5.53 1.62
N THR A 21 5.35 -5.32 0.60
CA THR A 21 6.67 -4.70 0.74
C THR A 21 6.57 -3.30 1.35
N TRP A 22 5.64 -2.47 0.85
CA TRP A 22 5.42 -1.13 1.39
C TRP A 22 4.84 -1.14 2.80
N ALA A 23 3.83 -1.99 3.03
CA ALA A 23 3.20 -2.13 4.33
C ALA A 23 4.20 -2.59 5.40
N LEU A 24 5.07 -3.54 5.06
CA LEU A 24 6.13 -4.03 5.95
C LEU A 24 7.16 -2.91 6.23
N GLY A 25 7.59 -2.18 5.21
CA GLY A 25 8.51 -1.05 5.40
C GLY A 25 7.92 0.03 6.32
N ALA A 26 6.64 0.36 6.17
CA ALA A 26 5.96 1.31 7.04
C ALA A 26 5.85 0.82 8.49
N ALA A 27 5.48 -0.45 8.69
CA ALA A 27 5.40 -1.05 10.02
C ALA A 27 6.77 -1.03 10.73
N ILE A 28 7.83 -1.40 10.01
CA ILE A 28 9.21 -1.35 10.53
C ILE A 28 9.60 0.09 10.87
N GLY A 29 9.27 1.07 10.02
CA GLY A 29 9.56 2.47 10.27
C GLY A 29 8.87 3.00 11.55
N VAL A 30 7.60 2.65 11.76
CA VAL A 30 6.87 3.03 12.98
C VAL A 30 7.45 2.36 14.22
N ALA A 31 7.72 1.05 14.15
CA ALA A 31 8.33 0.31 15.25
C ALA A 31 9.71 0.86 15.61
N LEU A 32 10.52 1.20 14.61
CA LEU A 32 11.83 1.80 14.80
C LEU A 32 11.72 3.22 15.39
N GLY A 33 10.73 4.01 14.97
CA GLY A 33 10.43 5.31 15.58
C GLY A 33 10.14 5.21 17.07
N GLY A 34 9.23 4.30 17.46
CA GLY A 34 8.93 4.02 18.87
C GLY A 34 10.14 3.52 19.64
N TYR A 35 10.94 2.62 19.04
CA TYR A 35 12.19 2.14 19.63
C TYR A 35 13.19 3.29 19.87
N LEU A 36 13.41 4.16 18.89
CA LEU A 36 14.31 5.31 19.05
C LEU A 36 13.87 6.22 20.20
N THR A 37 12.56 6.44 20.37
CA THR A 37 12.03 7.18 21.53
C THR A 37 12.32 6.47 22.87
N LEU A 38 12.32 5.13 22.92
CA LEU A 38 12.69 4.38 24.12
C LEU A 38 14.18 4.53 24.49
N VAL A 39 15.08 4.51 23.51
CA VAL A 39 16.55 4.51 23.74
C VAL A 39 17.18 5.91 23.73
N SER A 40 16.51 6.95 23.25
CA SER A 40 17.06 8.32 23.26
C SER A 40 17.00 8.94 24.66
N GLY A 41 18.09 8.82 25.41
CA GLY A 41 18.22 9.28 26.81
C GLY A 41 18.38 10.80 27.03
N SER A 42 18.44 11.63 25.98
CA SER A 42 18.45 13.10 26.12
C SER A 42 17.54 13.78 25.08
N GLY A 43 16.50 14.47 25.57
CA GLY A 43 15.61 15.29 24.74
C GLY A 43 14.40 14.58 24.12
N ALA A 44 14.31 13.24 24.18
CA ALA A 44 13.10 12.51 23.82
C ALA A 44 12.20 12.29 25.04
N PRO A 45 10.86 12.22 24.86
CA PRO A 45 9.97 11.71 25.90
C PRO A 45 10.43 10.30 26.29
N GLY A 46 10.96 10.12 27.49
CA GLY A 46 11.55 8.84 27.93
C GLY A 46 10.51 7.72 28.04
N GLN A 47 10.92 6.57 28.59
CA GLN A 47 10.07 5.36 28.69
C GLN A 47 8.69 5.58 29.33
N THR A 48 8.53 6.61 30.16
CA THR A 48 7.25 6.96 30.80
C THR A 48 6.22 7.58 29.86
N ALA A 49 6.63 7.99 28.66
CA ALA A 49 5.78 8.58 27.64
C ALA A 49 5.25 7.56 26.62
N LEU A 50 5.73 6.32 26.66
CA LEU A 50 5.36 5.26 25.74
C LEU A 50 4.51 4.21 26.44
N ASP A 51 3.46 3.76 25.76
CA ASP A 51 2.77 2.52 26.08
C ASP A 51 3.38 1.40 25.22
N PRO A 52 4.16 0.47 25.82
CA PRO A 52 4.86 -0.56 25.05
C PRO A 52 3.94 -1.41 24.18
N THR A 53 2.69 -1.63 24.60
CA THR A 53 1.75 -2.43 23.80
C THR A 53 1.31 -1.65 22.58
N THR A 54 0.89 -0.41 22.79
CA THR A 54 0.38 0.44 21.72
C THR A 54 1.49 0.84 20.74
N ASP A 55 2.63 1.30 21.24
CA ASP A 55 3.67 1.90 20.43
C ASP A 55 4.54 0.89 19.67
N LEU A 56 4.76 -0.31 20.22
CA LEU A 56 5.59 -1.34 19.57
C LEU A 56 4.78 -2.36 18.77
N PHE A 57 3.48 -2.50 19.01
CA PHE A 57 2.66 -3.52 18.35
C PHE A 57 1.44 -2.94 17.62
N VAL A 58 0.60 -2.17 18.33
CA VAL A 58 -0.66 -1.68 17.74
C VAL A 58 -0.37 -0.68 16.62
N LEU A 59 0.47 0.34 16.85
CA LEU A 59 0.77 1.36 15.85
C LEU A 59 1.46 0.78 14.61
N PRO A 60 2.49 -0.09 14.72
CA PRO A 60 3.07 -0.77 13.56
C PRO A 60 2.05 -1.61 12.78
N LEU A 61 1.17 -2.34 13.47
CA LEU A 61 0.15 -3.17 12.83
C LEU A 61 -0.91 -2.32 12.11
N VAL A 62 -1.33 -1.21 12.73
CA VAL A 62 -2.25 -0.25 12.10
C VAL A 62 -1.60 0.39 10.88
N ALA A 63 -0.34 0.81 10.97
CA ALA A 63 0.41 1.36 9.84
C ALA A 63 0.52 0.35 8.69
N PHE A 64 0.85 -0.91 9.01
CA PHE A 64 0.84 -2.00 8.04
C PHE A 64 -0.52 -2.11 7.32
N GLY A 65 -1.61 -2.20 8.10
CA GLY A 65 -2.95 -2.35 7.56
C GLY A 65 -3.38 -1.19 6.67
N ILE A 66 -3.14 0.06 7.11
CA ILE A 66 -3.46 1.26 6.34
C ILE A 66 -2.70 1.27 5.01
N VAL A 67 -1.38 1.08 5.06
CA VAL A 67 -0.53 1.14 3.86
C VAL A 67 -0.89 0.04 2.88
N LEU A 68 -1.19 -1.17 3.37
CA LEU A 68 -1.66 -2.29 2.56
C LEU A 68 -2.97 -1.93 1.84
N VAL A 69 -3.97 -1.44 2.57
CA VAL A 69 -5.28 -1.06 1.99
C VAL A 69 -5.12 0.06 0.97
N VAL A 70 -4.35 1.10 1.29
CA VAL A 70 -4.12 2.23 0.38
C VAL A 70 -3.50 1.78 -0.94
N HIS A 71 -2.50 0.88 -0.88
CA HIS A 71 -1.86 0.37 -2.10
C HIS A 71 -2.81 -0.49 -2.92
N LEU A 72 -3.56 -1.40 -2.29
CA LEU A 72 -4.49 -2.27 -2.99
C LEU A 72 -5.63 -1.47 -3.64
N VAL A 73 -6.19 -0.48 -2.94
CA VAL A 73 -7.20 0.42 -3.47
C VAL A 73 -6.64 1.27 -4.61
N GLY A 74 -5.44 1.86 -4.43
CA GLY A 74 -4.79 2.66 -5.46
C GLY A 74 -4.49 1.87 -6.73
N GLN A 75 -3.98 0.64 -6.60
CA GLN A 75 -3.76 -0.27 -7.73
C GLN A 75 -5.06 -0.65 -8.43
N THR A 76 -6.13 -0.86 -7.67
CA THR A 76 -7.47 -1.16 -8.21
C THR A 76 -8.01 0.01 -9.03
N ILE A 77 -7.97 1.22 -8.49
CA ILE A 77 -8.41 2.45 -9.17
C ILE A 77 -7.57 2.67 -10.44
N ALA A 78 -6.24 2.58 -10.35
CA ALA A 78 -5.35 2.72 -11.50
C ALA A 78 -5.64 1.69 -12.60
N GLY A 79 -5.96 0.45 -12.20
CA GLY A 79 -6.40 -0.61 -13.11
C GLY A 79 -7.69 -0.24 -13.85
N PHE A 80 -8.72 0.21 -13.13
CA PHE A 80 -9.98 0.66 -13.72
C PHE A 80 -9.80 1.84 -14.68
N VAL A 81 -9.03 2.85 -14.29
CA VAL A 81 -8.74 4.03 -15.13
C VAL A 81 -8.03 3.62 -16.42
N ARG A 82 -7.04 2.71 -16.34
CA ARG A 82 -6.35 2.19 -17.54
C ARG A 82 -7.29 1.40 -18.43
N ALA A 83 -8.14 0.55 -17.87
CA ALA A 83 -9.10 -0.24 -18.64
C ALA A 83 -10.11 0.65 -19.36
N HIS A 84 -10.60 1.70 -18.71
CA HIS A 84 -11.52 2.66 -19.31
C HIS A 84 -10.88 3.42 -20.47
N ARG A 85 -9.65 3.94 -20.30
CA ARG A 85 -8.90 4.61 -21.38
C ARG A 85 -8.63 3.69 -22.57
N ALA A 86 -8.30 2.42 -22.31
CA ALA A 86 -8.09 1.44 -23.37
C ALA A 86 -9.38 1.04 -24.11
N SER A 87 -10.55 1.28 -23.50
CA SER A 87 -11.88 0.99 -24.05
C SER A 87 -12.55 2.20 -24.72
N SER A 88 -11.93 3.38 -24.64
CA SER A 88 -12.29 4.58 -25.41
C SER A 88 -11.39 4.85 -26.63
N PRO A 89 -10.95 3.86 -27.45
CA PRO A 89 -10.37 4.14 -28.75
C PRO A 89 -11.51 4.43 -29.74
N GLY A 90 -12.11 5.61 -29.59
CA GLY A 90 -12.80 6.29 -30.69
C GLY A 90 -11.86 7.37 -31.25
N ASP A 91 -12.01 7.87 -32.46
CA ASP A 91 -13.06 7.63 -33.44
C ASP A 91 -12.65 8.43 -34.70
N ASP A 92 -11.44 8.19 -35.21
CA ASP A 92 -10.72 9.19 -36.05
C ASP A 92 -10.13 8.62 -37.36
N ARG A 93 -10.52 7.41 -37.80
CA ARG A 93 -9.93 6.81 -39.01
C ARG A 93 -10.87 6.13 -40.01
N ASP A 94 -12.19 6.32 -39.93
CA ASP A 94 -13.10 5.58 -40.84
C ASP A 94 -14.38 6.34 -41.24
N GLN A 95 -14.30 7.67 -41.43
CA GLN A 95 -15.38 8.47 -42.08
C GLN A 95 -14.84 9.42 -43.17
N GLY A 96 -13.83 9.01 -43.91
CA GLY A 96 -13.30 9.79 -45.03
C GLY A 96 -12.92 8.88 -46.18
N GLU A 97 -13.92 8.62 -47.02
CA GLU A 97 -13.84 7.98 -48.34
C GLU A 97 -12.82 8.66 -49.28
#